data_AF-A0A0V0IN90-F1
#
_entry.id   AF-A0A0V0IN90-F1
#
_cell.length_a   1.000
_cell.length_b   1.000
_cell.length_c   1.000
_cell.angle_alpha   90.00
_cell.angle_beta   90.00
_cell.angle_gamma   90.00
#
_symmetry.space_group_name_H-M   'P 1'
#
loop_
_entity.id
_entity.type
_entity.pdbx_description
1 polymer ?
#
loop_
_entity_poly.entity_id
_entity_poly.type
_entity_poly.pdbx_seq_one_letter_code
_entity_poly.pdbx_strand_id
1 'polypeptide(L)'
;METLRQLAQDGHTVICSIHQPRGSVYAKFDDIVLLSGGSLIYAGPARDEVLAYFSKFGYICPDNVNPAEFLADLISIDYSSRESVYSSQKRINGLVESFSEKIPEVLYATSLVRDSSKTHVNFQKKSISRKGGWWRQFRLLLKRAWMQASRDGPTNKVRARMSIASALIFGSIFWRMGRSQTSIQDRMGLLQVAAINTAMAALTKTVGVFPKERAIVDRERAKGSYALGPYLLSKLIAEIPVGAAFPLLFGGILYPMARLHPTISRFGKFCGIVTVESFAASAMGLTVGAMVPTTEAALALGPSLMTVFIVFGGSYVNSDNTPIIFRWIPRVSLIRWAFQGLSINEFSGLQFEHQKTFDVQSGEQVLERLSFGGSRIGDTITAQSRILMFWYYTTYLLLEKNKPKYQRLEPPPRLKDIEEEPEEEAKLQPVKDDDLPEPIQQVESPPSDEGANQKEMLVQ
;
A
#
# COMPACT_ATOMS: atom_id res chain seq x y z
N MET A 1 -0.99 -22.33 20.07
CA MET A 1 -0.23 -22.38 21.34
C MET A 1 0.59 -23.64 21.49
N GLU A 2 0.04 -24.84 21.26
CA GLU A 2 0.83 -26.08 21.36
C GLU A 2 2.02 -26.12 20.41
N THR A 3 1.85 -25.67 19.17
CA THR A 3 2.95 -25.54 18.20
C THR A 3 4.02 -24.53 18.65
N LEU A 4 3.62 -23.45 19.33
CA LEU A 4 4.56 -22.47 19.87
C LEU A 4 5.34 -23.05 21.05
N ARG A 5 4.69 -23.86 21.89
CA ARG A 5 5.33 -24.59 22.98
C ARG A 5 6.30 -25.65 22.46
N GLN A 6 5.93 -26.39 21.41
CA GLN A 6 6.85 -27.32 20.73
C GLN A 6 8.08 -26.58 20.20
N LEU A 7 7.88 -25.43 19.53
CA LEU A 7 8.99 -24.61 19.06
C LEU A 7 9.91 -24.16 20.21
N ALA A 8 9.34 -23.81 21.37
CA ALA A 8 10.10 -23.48 22.56
C ALA A 8 10.89 -24.68 23.11
N GLN A 9 10.27 -25.86 23.13
CA GLN A 9 10.90 -27.13 23.52
C GLN A 9 12.03 -27.55 22.58
N ASP A 10 11.94 -27.18 21.29
CA ASP A 10 13.01 -27.37 20.30
C ASP A 10 14.19 -26.39 20.50
N GLY A 11 14.15 -25.54 21.53
CA GLY A 11 15.23 -24.63 21.91
C GLY A 11 15.11 -23.22 21.33
N HIS A 12 13.94 -22.83 20.82
CA HIS A 12 13.71 -21.46 20.34
C HIS A 12 13.12 -20.56 21.43
N THR A 13 13.54 -19.29 21.50
CA THR A 13 12.85 -18.30 22.32
C THR A 13 11.56 -17.84 21.61
N VAL A 14 10.41 -18.00 22.28
CA VAL A 14 9.11 -17.55 21.77
C VAL A 14 8.59 -16.42 22.65
N ILE A 15 8.46 -15.23 22.06
CA ILE A 15 7.84 -14.06 22.71
C ILE A 15 6.54 -13.77 21.97
N CYS A 16 5.43 -13.66 22.71
CA CYS A 16 4.14 -13.35 22.13
C CYS A 16 3.32 -12.43 23.06
N SER A 17 2.51 -11.57 22.46
CA SER A 17 1.45 -10.84 23.16
C SER A 17 0.13 -11.55 22.92
N ILE A 18 -0.63 -11.78 23.98
CA ILE A 18 -1.91 -12.50 23.91
C ILE A 18 -2.97 -11.66 24.62
N HIS A 19 -4.05 -11.37 23.90
CA HIS A 19 -5.24 -10.73 24.46
C HIS A 19 -6.17 -11.80 25.04
N GLN A 20 -6.55 -11.66 26.32
CA GLN A 20 -7.53 -12.52 27.01
C GLN A 20 -7.31 -14.03 26.81
N PRO A 21 -6.16 -14.60 27.24
CA PRO A 21 -5.95 -16.03 27.09
C PRO A 21 -6.91 -16.83 27.98
N ARG A 22 -7.45 -17.92 27.43
CA ARG A 22 -8.18 -18.93 28.22
C ARG A 22 -7.24 -19.55 29.27
N GLY A 23 -7.78 -20.04 30.39
CA GLY A 23 -6.98 -20.68 31.45
C GLY A 23 -6.10 -21.85 30.94
N SER A 24 -6.58 -22.63 29.97
CA SER A 24 -5.80 -23.69 29.33
C SER A 24 -4.60 -23.20 28.50
N VAL A 25 -4.62 -21.95 28.06
CA VAL A 25 -3.49 -21.28 27.40
C VAL A 25 -2.54 -20.70 28.44
N TYR A 26 -3.07 -20.08 29.50
CA TYR A 26 -2.28 -19.56 30.61
C TYR A 26 -1.39 -20.63 31.26
N ALA A 27 -1.94 -21.83 31.45
CA ALA A 27 -1.20 -22.97 31.98
C ALA A 27 0.01 -23.41 31.12
N LYS A 28 0.09 -22.96 29.86
CA LYS A 28 1.19 -23.30 28.93
C LYS A 28 2.30 -22.24 28.90
N PHE A 29 2.18 -21.14 29.64
CA PHE A 29 3.23 -20.13 29.73
C PHE A 29 4.35 -20.62 30.67
N ASP A 30 5.58 -20.30 30.30
CA ASP A 30 6.77 -20.49 31.14
C ASP A 30 7.01 -19.21 31.93
N ASP A 31 7.09 -18.07 31.23
CA ASP A 31 7.17 -16.72 31.80
C ASP A 31 6.00 -15.84 31.36
N ILE A 32 5.66 -14.83 32.18
CA ILE A 32 4.68 -13.80 31.87
C ILE A 32 5.25 -12.41 32.13
N VAL A 33 4.94 -11.48 31.23
CA VAL A 33 5.27 -10.06 31.35
C VAL A 33 3.97 -9.26 31.33
N LEU A 34 3.73 -8.49 32.39
CA LEU A 34 2.54 -7.64 32.54
C LEU A 34 2.93 -6.18 32.40
N LEU A 35 2.25 -5.48 31.49
CA LEU A 35 2.47 -4.08 31.17
C LEU A 35 1.17 -3.29 31.34
N SER A 36 1.25 -2.10 31.95
CA SER A 36 0.14 -1.13 31.95
C SER A 36 0.68 0.27 31.69
N GLY A 37 0.06 1.01 30.77
CA GLY A 37 0.50 2.35 30.37
C GLY A 37 1.94 2.42 29.82
N GLY A 38 2.51 1.29 29.38
CA GLY A 38 3.92 1.19 28.97
C GLY A 38 4.90 0.87 30.11
N SER A 39 4.44 0.87 31.35
CA SER A 39 5.22 0.53 32.54
C SER A 39 5.18 -0.97 32.85
N LEU A 40 6.28 -1.49 33.35
CA LEU A 40 6.41 -2.89 33.75
C LEU A 40 5.85 -3.09 35.16
N ILE A 41 4.88 -4.00 35.29
CA ILE A 41 4.27 -4.35 36.59
C ILE A 41 4.80 -5.68 37.11
N TYR A 42 5.05 -6.63 36.21
CA TYR A 42 5.60 -7.93 36.55
C TYR A 42 6.35 -8.51 35.36
N ALA A 43 7.49 -9.12 35.63
CA ALA A 43 8.21 -9.99 34.69
C ALA A 43 8.78 -11.16 35.47
N GLY A 44 8.48 -12.39 35.04
CA GLY A 44 8.98 -13.59 35.70
C GLY A 44 8.16 -14.84 35.37
N PRO A 45 8.33 -15.92 36.14
CA PRO A 45 7.60 -17.16 35.93
C PRO A 45 6.08 -16.96 35.95
N ALA A 46 5.39 -17.59 35.01
CA ALA A 46 3.92 -17.61 34.98
C ALA A 46 3.35 -18.58 36.03
N ARG A 47 2.02 -18.71 36.09
CA ARG A 47 1.28 -19.65 36.96
C ARG A 47 1.14 -19.15 38.40
N ASP A 48 1.71 -19.84 39.37
CA ASP A 48 1.44 -19.62 40.80
C ASP A 48 2.32 -18.50 41.35
N GLU A 49 3.50 -18.29 40.75
CA GLU A 49 4.51 -17.32 41.18
C GLU A 49 4.02 -15.88 41.01
N VAL A 50 3.36 -15.58 39.90
CA VAL A 50 2.75 -14.26 39.66
C VAL A 50 1.56 -14.02 40.59
N LEU A 51 0.75 -15.04 40.87
CA LEU A 51 -0.36 -14.94 41.84
C LEU A 51 0.15 -14.73 43.26
N ALA A 52 1.23 -15.43 43.64
CA ALA A 52 1.91 -15.26 44.91
C ALA A 52 2.63 -13.90 45.04
N TYR A 53 3.02 -13.29 43.93
CA TYR A 53 3.53 -11.91 43.93
C TYR A 53 2.42 -10.92 44.27
N PHE A 54 1.27 -11.01 43.59
CA PHE A 54 0.16 -10.08 43.81
C PHE A 54 -0.56 -10.29 45.16
N SER A 55 -0.55 -11.51 45.71
CA SER A 55 -1.12 -11.78 47.03
C SER A 55 -0.43 -11.02 48.17
N LYS A 56 0.86 -10.68 48.02
CA LYS A 56 1.62 -9.85 48.98
C LYS A 56 1.06 -8.43 49.11
N PHE A 57 0.39 -7.94 48.07
CA PHE A 57 -0.28 -6.64 48.04
C PHE A 57 -1.78 -6.74 48.36
N GLY A 58 -2.26 -7.92 48.79
CA GLY A 58 -3.65 -8.17 49.15
C GLY A 58 -4.56 -8.59 47.99
N TYR A 59 -4.01 -8.83 46.79
CA TYR A 59 -4.79 -9.25 45.63
C TYR A 59 -4.77 -10.77 45.47
N ILE A 60 -5.89 -11.42 45.79
CA ILE A 60 -6.04 -12.88 45.75
C ILE A 60 -6.97 -13.25 44.60
N CYS A 61 -6.51 -14.14 43.70
CA CYS A 61 -7.33 -14.67 42.63
C CYS A 61 -8.32 -15.72 43.19
N PRO A 62 -9.64 -15.59 42.95
CA PRO A 62 -10.60 -16.62 43.33
C PRO A 62 -10.40 -17.92 42.54
N ASP A 63 -10.70 -19.08 43.16
CA ASP A 63 -10.45 -20.41 42.58
C ASP A 63 -11.18 -20.67 41.25
N ASN A 64 -12.35 -20.04 41.05
CA ASN A 64 -13.20 -20.23 39.87
C ASN A 64 -12.99 -19.14 38.80
N VAL A 65 -11.99 -18.27 38.96
CA VAL A 65 -11.68 -17.19 38.02
C VAL A 65 -10.43 -17.55 37.23
N ASN A 66 -10.44 -17.24 35.94
CA ASN A 66 -9.28 -17.43 35.09
C ASN A 66 -8.13 -16.50 35.57
N PRO A 67 -6.96 -17.03 35.97
CA PRO A 67 -5.86 -16.22 36.47
C PRO A 67 -5.44 -15.12 35.50
N ALA A 68 -5.46 -15.39 34.19
CA ALA A 68 -5.08 -14.38 33.21
C ALA A 68 -6.08 -13.22 33.11
N GLU A 69 -7.36 -13.49 33.35
CA GLU A 69 -8.41 -12.47 33.37
C GLU A 69 -8.29 -11.62 34.63
N PHE A 70 -8.13 -12.27 35.79
CA PHE A 70 -7.85 -11.58 37.06
C PHE A 70 -6.62 -10.67 36.97
N LEU A 71 -5.51 -11.15 36.39
CA LEU A 71 -4.29 -10.36 36.22
C LEU A 71 -4.50 -9.19 35.26
N ALA A 72 -5.26 -9.38 34.18
CA ALA A 72 -5.58 -8.32 33.22
C ALA A 72 -6.43 -7.22 33.86
N ASP A 73 -7.44 -7.60 34.64
CA ASP A 73 -8.31 -6.67 35.36
C ASP A 73 -7.52 -5.88 36.41
N LEU A 74 -6.65 -6.56 37.16
CA LEU A 74 -5.81 -5.96 38.20
C LEU A 74 -4.92 -4.84 37.66
N ILE A 75 -4.34 -5.05 36.47
CA ILE A 75 -3.43 -4.09 35.83
C ILE A 75 -4.15 -3.09 34.91
N SER A 76 -5.48 -3.16 34.80
CA SER A 76 -6.27 -2.25 33.97
C SER A 76 -6.71 -1.00 34.73
N ILE A 77 -6.89 0.10 33.98
CA ILE A 77 -7.49 1.33 34.48
C ILE A 77 -9.00 1.26 34.23
N ASP A 78 -9.79 1.41 35.28
CA ASP A 78 -11.25 1.48 35.17
C ASP A 78 -11.72 2.92 34.89
N TYR A 79 -12.25 3.14 33.69
CA TYR A 79 -12.75 4.43 33.21
C TYR A 79 -14.25 4.68 33.49
N SER A 80 -14.89 3.86 34.33
CA SER A 80 -16.33 3.97 34.64
C SER A 80 -16.70 5.25 35.41
N SER A 81 -15.81 5.79 36.24
CA SER A 81 -16.01 7.01 37.03
C SER A 81 -14.68 7.74 37.30
N ARG A 82 -14.72 9.01 37.74
CA ARG A 82 -13.48 9.74 38.08
C ARG A 82 -12.76 9.10 39.27
N GLU A 83 -13.53 8.59 40.22
CA GLU A 83 -13.07 7.91 41.42
C GLU A 83 -12.42 6.56 41.09
N SER A 84 -12.99 5.78 40.16
CA SER A 84 -12.42 4.51 39.71
C SER A 84 -11.11 4.71 38.93
N VAL A 85 -11.02 5.79 38.14
CA VAL A 85 -9.78 6.14 37.42
C VAL A 85 -8.68 6.49 38.42
N TYR A 86 -8.96 7.37 39.38
CA TYR A 86 -7.98 7.79 40.38
C TYR A 86 -7.48 6.61 41.22
N SER A 87 -8.40 5.77 41.70
CA SER A 87 -8.04 4.60 42.52
C SER A 87 -7.29 3.53 41.73
N SER A 88 -7.67 3.25 40.47
CA SER A 88 -6.96 2.31 39.60
C SER A 88 -5.57 2.81 39.23
N GLN A 89 -5.41 4.10 38.94
CA GLN A 89 -4.12 4.68 38.64
C GLN A 89 -3.19 4.63 39.86
N LYS A 90 -3.70 4.95 41.06
CA LYS A 90 -2.94 4.84 42.30
C LYS A 90 -2.48 3.41 42.58
N ARG A 91 -3.35 2.42 42.34
CA ARG A 91 -3.01 0.99 42.42
C ARG A 91 -1.87 0.64 41.45
N ILE A 92 -2.01 0.99 40.17
CA ILE A 92 -1.00 0.67 39.15
C ILE A 92 0.33 1.34 39.47
N ASN A 93 0.33 2.62 39.83
CA ASN A 93 1.56 3.34 40.18
C ASN A 93 2.29 2.68 41.35
N GLY A 94 1.57 2.29 42.41
CA GLY A 94 2.17 1.59 43.54
C GLY A 94 2.73 0.20 43.17
N LEU A 95 2.07 -0.53 42.26
CA LEU A 95 2.58 -1.81 41.76
C LEU A 95 3.83 -1.64 40.87
N VAL A 96 3.84 -0.61 40.02
CA VAL A 96 5.01 -0.27 39.18
C VAL A 96 6.21 0.09 40.05
N GLU A 97 6.01 0.95 41.05
CA GLU A 97 7.07 1.36 41.99
C GLU A 97 7.61 0.14 42.75
N SER A 98 6.73 -0.68 43.32
CA SER A 98 7.09 -1.90 44.05
C SER A 98 7.82 -2.95 43.20
N PHE A 99 7.54 -3.02 41.90
CA PHE A 99 8.26 -3.89 40.98
C PHE A 99 9.59 -3.27 40.56
N SER A 100 9.65 -1.95 40.38
CA SER A 100 10.86 -1.23 39.96
C SER A 100 12.03 -1.43 40.93
N GLU A 101 11.75 -1.43 42.24
CA GLU A 101 12.74 -1.74 43.29
C GLU A 101 13.31 -3.17 43.19
N LYS A 102 12.56 -4.10 42.59
CA LYS A 102 12.93 -5.51 42.41
C LYS A 102 13.50 -5.82 41.03
N ILE A 103 13.46 -4.87 40.09
CA ILE A 103 14.00 -5.04 38.73
C ILE A 103 15.46 -5.54 38.76
N PRO A 104 16.37 -5.04 39.64
CA PRO A 104 17.72 -5.57 39.73
C PRO A 104 17.68 -7.07 40.05
N GLU A 105 17.03 -7.49 41.13
CA GLU A 105 16.95 -8.90 41.53
C GLU A 105 16.30 -9.80 40.46
N VAL A 106 15.26 -9.34 39.76
CA VAL A 106 14.60 -10.11 38.71
C VAL A 106 15.48 -10.25 37.45
N LEU A 107 16.18 -9.19 37.04
CA LEU A 107 17.16 -9.27 35.94
C LEU A 107 18.32 -10.22 36.28
N TYR A 108 18.74 -10.27 37.55
CA TYR A 108 19.82 -11.14 38.02
C TYR A 108 19.37 -12.58 38.36
N ALA A 109 18.10 -12.78 38.72
CA ALA A 109 17.52 -14.09 39.03
C ALA A 109 17.03 -14.84 37.77
N THR A 110 16.69 -14.11 36.70
CA THR A 110 16.51 -14.71 35.37
C THR A 110 17.87 -15.28 34.96
N SER A 111 17.93 -16.59 34.67
CA SER A 111 19.15 -17.40 34.49
C SER A 111 20.18 -16.97 33.43
N LEU A 112 20.10 -15.75 32.89
CA LEU A 112 21.10 -15.15 32.02
C LEU A 112 22.45 -14.89 32.72
N VAL A 113 22.48 -14.86 34.07
CA VAL A 113 23.70 -14.56 34.83
C VAL A 113 24.20 -15.75 35.67
N ARG A 114 23.35 -16.70 36.04
CA ARG A 114 23.66 -17.72 37.06
C ARG A 114 24.58 -18.87 36.59
N ASP A 115 25.00 -18.89 35.33
CA ASP A 115 25.92 -19.94 34.81
C ASP A 115 27.11 -19.37 34.02
N SER A 116 27.65 -18.23 34.48
CA SER A 116 28.97 -17.75 34.03
C SER A 116 30.14 -18.61 34.58
N SER A 117 29.84 -19.65 35.38
CA SER A 117 30.83 -20.58 35.91
C SER A 117 30.47 -22.02 35.54
N LYS A 118 31.08 -22.49 34.44
CA LYS A 118 31.19 -23.90 34.00
C LYS A 118 30.04 -24.48 33.18
N THR A 119 29.68 -23.86 32.06
CA THR A 119 29.51 -24.58 30.78
C THR A 119 29.63 -23.55 29.66
N HIS A 120 30.64 -23.66 28.79
CA HIS A 120 30.70 -22.87 27.55
C HIS A 120 29.58 -23.33 26.61
N VAL A 121 28.34 -22.89 26.86
CA VAL A 121 27.29 -22.94 25.85
C VAL A 121 27.68 -21.88 24.83
N ASN A 122 28.34 -22.31 23.76
CA ASN A 122 28.59 -21.47 22.61
C ASN A 122 27.23 -20.96 22.11
N PHE A 123 26.82 -19.77 22.54
CA PHE A 123 25.84 -18.97 21.84
C PHE A 123 26.45 -18.62 20.49
N GLN A 124 26.43 -19.58 19.57
CA GLN A 124 26.58 -19.28 18.17
C GLN A 124 25.38 -18.41 17.84
N LYS A 125 25.59 -17.09 17.82
CA LYS A 125 24.80 -16.19 17.00
C LYS A 125 24.87 -16.75 15.58
N LYS A 126 23.99 -17.70 15.25
CA LYS A 126 23.64 -18.01 13.86
C LYS A 126 23.01 -16.74 13.36
N SER A 127 23.84 -15.81 12.92
CA SER A 127 23.37 -14.64 12.22
C SER A 127 22.62 -15.20 11.02
N ILE A 128 21.30 -15.06 11.03
CA ILE A 128 20.48 -15.32 9.84
C ILE A 128 20.77 -14.15 8.90
N SER A 129 21.97 -14.11 8.35
CA SER A 129 22.43 -13.06 7.45
C SER A 129 23.26 -13.67 6.35
N ARG A 130 22.58 -14.44 5.50
CA ARG A 130 22.91 -14.42 4.08
C ARG A 130 21.67 -13.95 3.36
N LYS A 131 21.50 -12.62 3.27
CA LYS A 131 20.62 -12.02 2.26
C LYS A 131 21.04 -12.64 0.92
N GLY A 132 20.13 -13.37 0.28
CA GLY A 132 20.43 -13.95 -1.03
C GLY A 132 20.87 -12.82 -1.98
N GLY A 133 21.84 -13.10 -2.85
CA GLY A 133 22.31 -12.10 -3.83
C GLY A 133 21.15 -11.49 -4.62
N TRP A 134 21.30 -10.25 -5.06
CA TRP A 134 20.27 -9.47 -5.77
C TRP A 134 19.59 -10.27 -6.89
N TRP A 135 20.37 -11.01 -7.69
CA TRP A 135 19.88 -11.86 -8.78
C TRP A 135 19.06 -13.06 -8.32
N ARG A 136 19.37 -13.64 -7.17
CA ARG A 136 18.58 -14.74 -6.59
C ARG A 136 17.21 -14.22 -6.14
N GLN A 137 17.19 -13.05 -5.48
CA GLN A 137 15.94 -12.39 -5.11
C GLN A 137 15.10 -12.09 -6.35
N PHE A 138 15.71 -11.47 -7.36
CA PHE A 138 15.04 -11.14 -8.62
C PHE A 138 14.44 -12.38 -9.31
N ARG A 139 15.18 -13.48 -9.48
CA ARG A 139 14.67 -14.70 -10.13
C ARG A 139 13.49 -15.33 -9.37
N LEU A 140 13.57 -15.38 -8.04
CA LEU A 140 12.50 -15.92 -7.21
C LEU A 140 11.25 -15.05 -7.28
N LEU A 141 11.42 -13.73 -7.19
CA LEU A 141 10.33 -12.77 -7.29
C LEU A 141 9.74 -12.74 -8.70
N LEU A 142 10.55 -12.90 -9.75
CA LEU A 142 10.09 -12.99 -11.14
C LEU A 142 9.24 -14.24 -11.34
N LYS A 143 9.69 -15.40 -10.85
CA LYS A 143 8.90 -16.63 -10.89
C LYS A 143 7.57 -16.46 -10.13
N ARG A 144 7.60 -15.84 -8.95
CA ARG A 144 6.40 -15.55 -8.15
C ARG A 144 5.45 -14.61 -8.90
N ALA A 145 5.94 -13.49 -9.38
CA ALA A 145 5.18 -12.47 -10.09
C ALA A 145 4.58 -13.04 -11.38
N TRP A 146 5.33 -13.87 -12.12
CA TRP A 146 4.83 -14.57 -13.29
C TRP A 146 3.69 -15.54 -12.95
N MET A 147 3.87 -16.37 -11.92
CA MET A 147 2.82 -17.28 -11.46
C MET A 147 1.57 -16.49 -11.02
N GLN A 148 1.75 -15.37 -10.32
CA GLN A 148 0.63 -14.53 -9.89
C GLN A 148 -0.09 -13.90 -11.10
N ALA A 149 0.64 -13.30 -12.03
CA ALA A 149 0.07 -12.66 -13.21
C ALA A 149 -0.65 -13.65 -14.14
N SER A 150 -0.07 -14.83 -14.36
CA SER A 150 -0.64 -15.86 -15.25
C SER A 150 -1.79 -16.63 -14.60
N ARG A 151 -1.75 -16.85 -13.28
CA ARG A 151 -2.78 -17.61 -12.55
C ARG A 151 -3.89 -16.74 -11.96
N ASP A 152 -3.87 -15.42 -12.16
CA ASP A 152 -4.99 -14.53 -11.87
C ASP A 152 -6.14 -14.73 -12.89
N GLY A 153 -6.68 -15.95 -12.90
CA GLY A 153 -7.67 -16.42 -13.85
C GLY A 153 -8.97 -15.60 -13.83
N PRO A 154 -9.58 -15.31 -12.67
CA PRO A 154 -10.80 -14.51 -12.60
C PRO A 154 -10.62 -13.11 -13.23
N THR A 155 -9.58 -12.37 -12.84
CA THR A 155 -9.33 -11.03 -13.35
C THR A 155 -9.01 -11.04 -14.84
N ASN A 156 -8.15 -11.97 -15.28
CA ASN A 156 -7.79 -12.09 -16.69
C ASN A 156 -8.98 -12.50 -17.57
N LYS A 157 -9.88 -13.37 -17.08
CA LYS A 157 -11.12 -13.73 -17.79
C LYS A 157 -12.05 -12.53 -17.97
N VAL A 158 -12.27 -11.75 -16.91
CA VAL A 158 -13.11 -10.53 -16.97
C VAL A 158 -12.51 -9.53 -17.95
N ARG A 159 -11.19 -9.29 -17.87
CA ARG A 159 -10.49 -8.38 -18.78
C ARG A 159 -10.56 -8.83 -20.24
N ALA A 160 -10.43 -10.12 -20.51
CA ALA A 160 -10.56 -10.66 -21.86
C ALA A 160 -11.98 -10.42 -22.42
N ARG A 161 -13.02 -10.74 -21.64
CA ARG A 161 -14.42 -10.51 -22.03
C ARG A 161 -14.71 -9.03 -22.27
N MET A 162 -14.27 -8.15 -21.37
CA MET A 162 -14.41 -6.71 -21.52
C MET A 162 -13.68 -6.19 -22.75
N SER A 163 -12.46 -6.68 -23.02
CA SER A 163 -11.68 -6.26 -24.21
C SER A 163 -12.37 -6.68 -25.51
N ILE A 164 -12.90 -7.92 -25.57
CA ILE A 164 -13.66 -8.42 -26.72
C ILE A 164 -14.95 -7.61 -26.88
N ALA A 165 -15.71 -7.40 -25.79
CA ALA A 165 -16.95 -6.65 -25.82
C ALA A 165 -16.73 -5.20 -26.31
N SER A 166 -15.76 -4.48 -25.74
CA SER A 166 -15.40 -3.14 -26.20
C SER A 166 -14.96 -3.12 -27.66
N ALA A 167 -14.16 -4.10 -28.10
CA ALA A 167 -13.73 -4.17 -29.50
C ALA A 167 -14.91 -4.40 -30.46
N LEU A 168 -15.87 -5.25 -30.10
CA LEU A 168 -17.07 -5.51 -30.89
C LEU A 168 -18.01 -4.30 -30.92
N ILE A 169 -18.21 -3.63 -29.78
CA ILE A 169 -19.03 -2.42 -29.68
C ILE A 169 -18.43 -1.30 -30.52
N PHE A 170 -17.16 -0.95 -30.31
CA PHE A 170 -16.55 0.12 -31.11
C PHE A 170 -16.37 -0.29 -32.58
N GLY A 171 -16.02 -1.54 -32.86
CA GLY A 171 -15.88 -2.04 -34.23
C GLY A 171 -17.20 -2.07 -35.00
N SER A 172 -18.34 -2.25 -34.32
CA SER A 172 -19.67 -2.18 -34.95
C SER A 172 -20.17 -0.75 -35.13
N ILE A 173 -19.90 0.15 -34.17
CA ILE A 173 -20.21 1.58 -34.31
C ILE A 173 -19.44 2.19 -35.49
N PHE A 174 -18.13 1.92 -35.57
CA PHE A 174 -17.25 2.44 -36.62
C PHE A 174 -17.04 1.44 -37.75
N TRP A 175 -18.09 0.69 -38.11
CA TRP A 175 -18.00 -0.41 -39.06
C TRP A 175 -17.59 0.06 -40.46
N ARG A 176 -16.48 -0.49 -40.97
CA ARG A 176 -15.98 -0.28 -42.34
C ARG A 176 -16.01 1.17 -42.83
N MET A 177 -15.36 2.07 -42.10
CA MET A 177 -15.33 3.50 -42.44
C MET A 177 -14.84 3.76 -43.88
N GLY A 178 -15.52 4.67 -44.56
CA GLY A 178 -15.22 5.12 -45.92
C GLY A 178 -14.12 6.18 -45.98
N ARG A 179 -14.16 7.00 -47.05
CA ARG A 179 -13.24 8.12 -47.30
C ARG A 179 -13.96 9.45 -47.47
N SER A 180 -15.20 9.56 -47.00
CA SER A 180 -15.95 10.82 -46.98
C SER A 180 -15.37 11.80 -45.95
N GLN A 181 -15.77 13.07 -46.02
CA GLN A 181 -15.40 14.08 -45.02
C GLN A 181 -15.86 13.69 -43.60
N THR A 182 -17.03 13.07 -43.45
CA THR A 182 -17.51 12.55 -42.16
C THR A 182 -16.64 11.41 -41.63
N SER A 183 -16.08 10.59 -42.53
CA SER A 183 -15.19 9.48 -42.16
C SER A 183 -13.89 9.96 -41.49
N ILE A 184 -13.49 11.23 -41.67
CA ILE A 184 -12.34 11.82 -40.97
C ILE A 184 -12.64 11.90 -39.47
N GLN A 185 -13.81 12.46 -39.12
CA GLN A 185 -14.26 12.60 -37.74
C GLN A 185 -14.50 11.22 -37.10
N ASP A 186 -15.06 10.27 -37.85
CA ASP A 186 -15.27 8.90 -37.38
C ASP A 186 -13.93 8.22 -37.04
N ARG A 187 -12.92 8.35 -37.92
CA ARG A 187 -11.56 7.84 -37.66
C ARG A 187 -10.94 8.48 -36.44
N MET A 188 -11.01 9.81 -36.30
CA MET A 188 -10.50 10.50 -35.11
C MET A 188 -11.18 10.01 -33.83
N GLY A 189 -12.51 9.91 -33.84
CA GLY A 189 -13.28 9.42 -32.69
C GLY A 189 -12.90 8.01 -32.29
N LEU A 190 -12.79 7.10 -33.27
CA LEU A 190 -12.35 5.73 -33.04
C LEU A 190 -10.96 5.66 -32.41
N LEU A 191 -9.98 6.38 -32.95
CA LEU A 191 -8.60 6.36 -32.45
C LEU A 191 -8.50 6.94 -31.03
N GLN A 192 -9.27 8.00 -30.74
CA GLN A 192 -9.35 8.58 -29.40
C GLN A 192 -9.98 7.61 -28.40
N VAL A 193 -11.11 6.98 -28.75
CA VAL A 193 -11.79 6.00 -27.88
C VAL A 193 -10.94 4.74 -27.68
N ALA A 194 -10.20 4.30 -28.70
CA ALA A 194 -9.28 3.19 -28.59
C ALA A 194 -8.18 3.46 -27.54
N ALA A 195 -7.54 4.64 -27.62
CA ALA A 195 -6.53 5.07 -26.64
C ALA A 195 -7.11 5.12 -25.21
N ILE A 196 -8.27 5.77 -25.05
CA ILE A 196 -8.96 5.90 -23.75
C ILE A 196 -9.29 4.54 -23.15
N ASN A 197 -9.94 3.66 -23.92
CA ASN A 197 -10.36 2.35 -23.45
C ASN A 197 -9.15 1.51 -23.00
N THR A 198 -8.08 1.49 -23.79
CA THR A 198 -6.87 0.74 -23.46
C THR A 198 -6.18 1.28 -22.21
N ALA A 199 -6.00 2.59 -22.09
CA ALA A 199 -5.40 3.23 -20.93
C ALA A 199 -6.24 3.01 -19.65
N MET A 200 -7.55 3.24 -19.72
CA MET A 200 -8.46 3.08 -18.58
C MET A 200 -8.54 1.63 -18.10
N ALA A 201 -8.58 0.66 -19.02
CA ALA A 201 -8.60 -0.76 -18.66
C ALA A 201 -7.31 -1.18 -17.92
N ALA A 202 -6.16 -0.67 -18.36
CA ALA A 202 -4.86 -0.93 -17.73
C ALA A 202 -4.72 -0.25 -16.36
N LEU A 203 -5.17 1.02 -16.27
CA LEU A 203 -5.21 1.78 -15.03
C LEU A 203 -6.08 1.08 -13.98
N THR A 204 -7.34 0.76 -14.33
CA THR A 204 -8.34 0.16 -13.44
C THR A 204 -7.84 -1.15 -12.84
N LYS A 205 -7.24 -2.03 -13.67
CA LYS A 205 -6.62 -3.27 -13.19
C LYS A 205 -5.56 -3.00 -12.13
N THR A 206 -4.72 -2.00 -12.36
CA THR A 206 -3.57 -1.76 -11.49
C THR A 206 -3.97 -1.09 -10.19
N VAL A 207 -4.86 -0.09 -10.21
CA VAL A 207 -5.34 0.58 -8.99
C VAL A 207 -6.19 -0.35 -8.10
N GLY A 208 -6.89 -1.32 -8.68
CA GLY A 208 -7.69 -2.29 -7.90
C GLY A 208 -6.89 -3.40 -7.22
N VAL A 209 -5.67 -3.69 -7.72
CA VAL A 209 -4.86 -4.84 -7.26
C VAL A 209 -3.64 -4.40 -6.46
N PHE A 210 -2.96 -3.33 -6.89
CA PHE A 210 -1.67 -2.96 -6.33
C PHE A 210 -1.69 -2.55 -4.85
N PRO A 211 -2.67 -1.77 -4.34
CA PRO A 211 -2.72 -1.42 -2.91
C PRO A 211 -2.75 -2.63 -1.98
N LYS A 212 -3.47 -3.70 -2.37
CA LYS A 212 -3.54 -4.97 -1.63
C LYS A 212 -2.20 -5.71 -1.65
N GLU A 213 -1.55 -5.74 -2.82
CA GLU A 213 -0.22 -6.35 -2.97
C GLU A 213 0.85 -5.57 -2.18
N ARG A 214 0.78 -4.23 -2.19
CA ARG A 214 1.70 -3.36 -1.46
C ARG A 214 1.72 -3.69 0.03
N ALA A 215 0.57 -3.92 0.65
CA ALA A 215 0.50 -4.29 2.07
C ALA A 215 1.30 -5.57 2.40
N ILE A 216 1.26 -6.55 1.49
CA ILE A 216 2.06 -7.79 1.63
C ILE A 216 3.55 -7.48 1.45
N VAL A 217 3.89 -6.68 0.44
CA VAL A 217 5.27 -6.29 0.12
C VAL A 217 5.91 -5.50 1.26
N ASP A 218 5.19 -4.57 1.86
CA ASP A 218 5.67 -3.79 2.99
C ASP A 218 5.96 -4.68 4.19
N ARG A 219 5.09 -5.67 4.46
CA ARG A 219 5.30 -6.67 5.53
C ARG A 219 6.50 -7.59 5.24
N GLU A 220 6.70 -8.02 4.00
CA GLU A 220 7.84 -8.87 3.62
C GLU A 220 9.16 -8.09 3.67
N ARG A 221 9.14 -6.82 3.23
CA ARG A 221 10.31 -5.92 3.28
C ARG A 221 10.67 -5.51 4.70
N ALA A 222 9.68 -5.31 5.56
CA ALA A 222 9.87 -5.09 7.00
C ALA A 222 10.67 -6.22 7.66
N LYS A 223 10.41 -7.47 7.24
CA LYS A 223 11.15 -8.66 7.69
C LYS A 223 12.51 -8.84 7.01
N GLY A 224 12.91 -7.91 6.13
CA GLY A 224 14.17 -7.97 5.40
C GLY A 224 14.23 -9.10 4.35
N SER A 225 13.08 -9.62 3.88
CA SER A 225 13.04 -10.77 2.97
C SER A 225 13.64 -10.48 1.58
N TYR A 226 13.48 -9.27 1.06
CA TYR A 226 14.07 -8.83 -0.23
C TYR A 226 14.14 -7.31 -0.36
N ALA A 227 14.95 -6.82 -1.31
CA ALA A 227 15.06 -5.41 -1.65
C ALA A 227 13.96 -4.93 -2.63
N LEU A 228 13.69 -3.62 -2.63
CA LEU A 228 12.65 -3.01 -3.47
C LEU A 228 12.93 -3.12 -4.97
N GLY A 229 14.19 -2.92 -5.38
CA GLY A 229 14.60 -2.98 -6.79
C GLY A 229 14.28 -4.33 -7.46
N PRO A 230 14.75 -5.48 -6.93
CA PRO A 230 14.39 -6.80 -7.44
C PRO A 230 12.88 -7.03 -7.53
N TYR A 231 12.12 -6.57 -6.55
CA TYR A 231 10.66 -6.68 -6.55
C TYR A 231 10.02 -5.89 -7.69
N LEU A 232 10.31 -4.59 -7.80
CA LEU A 232 9.65 -3.74 -8.79
C LEU A 232 10.03 -4.15 -10.23
N LEU A 233 11.31 -4.49 -10.46
CA LEU A 233 11.78 -4.95 -11.76
C LEU A 233 11.17 -6.31 -12.15
N SER A 234 11.08 -7.24 -11.19
CA SER A 234 10.49 -8.56 -11.46
C SER A 234 8.99 -8.47 -11.75
N LYS A 235 8.27 -7.58 -11.06
CA LYS A 235 6.86 -7.27 -11.35
C LYS A 235 6.69 -6.69 -12.75
N LEU A 236 7.47 -5.67 -13.10
CA LEU A 236 7.45 -5.06 -14.43
C LEU A 236 7.61 -6.12 -15.53
N ILE A 237 8.65 -6.96 -15.44
CA ILE A 237 8.94 -7.95 -16.49
C ILE A 237 7.89 -9.05 -16.55
N ALA A 238 7.43 -9.57 -15.39
CA ALA A 238 6.41 -10.61 -15.35
C ALA A 238 5.07 -10.16 -15.93
N GLU A 239 4.73 -8.88 -15.79
CA GLU A 239 3.46 -8.34 -16.28
C GLU A 239 3.45 -8.02 -17.78
N ILE A 240 4.61 -7.93 -18.45
CA ILE A 240 4.66 -7.58 -19.89
C ILE A 240 3.83 -8.54 -20.77
N PRO A 241 4.01 -9.88 -20.71
CA PRO A 241 3.32 -10.76 -21.65
C PRO A 241 1.81 -10.81 -21.42
N VAL A 242 1.38 -10.86 -20.17
CA VAL A 242 -0.05 -10.88 -19.80
C VAL A 242 -0.68 -9.51 -20.03
N GLY A 243 0.05 -8.43 -19.74
CA GLY A 243 -0.38 -7.06 -19.93
C GLY A 243 -0.60 -6.71 -21.40
N ALA A 244 0.30 -7.14 -22.29
CA ALA A 244 0.20 -6.92 -23.73
C ALA A 244 -0.91 -7.72 -24.41
N ALA A 245 -1.29 -8.89 -23.86
CA ALA A 245 -2.30 -9.74 -24.48
C ALA A 245 -3.66 -9.04 -24.69
N PHE A 246 -4.08 -8.20 -23.74
CA PHE A 246 -5.37 -7.50 -23.80
C PHE A 246 -5.47 -6.38 -24.85
N PRO A 247 -4.54 -5.40 -24.91
CA PRO A 247 -4.55 -4.40 -25.98
C PRO A 247 -4.32 -5.02 -27.36
N LEU A 248 -3.54 -6.10 -27.46
CA LEU A 248 -3.37 -6.84 -28.73
C LEU A 248 -4.66 -7.54 -29.15
N LEU A 249 -5.39 -8.17 -28.21
CA LEU A 249 -6.70 -8.77 -28.47
C LEU A 249 -7.72 -7.71 -28.94
N PHE A 250 -7.78 -6.58 -28.23
CA PHE A 250 -8.64 -5.46 -28.58
C PHE A 250 -8.32 -4.91 -29.99
N GLY A 251 -7.04 -4.61 -30.27
CA GLY A 251 -6.60 -4.10 -31.57
C GLY A 251 -6.79 -5.12 -32.70
N GLY A 252 -6.55 -6.40 -32.45
CA GLY A 252 -6.72 -7.48 -33.42
C GLY A 252 -8.16 -7.64 -33.92
N ILE A 253 -9.15 -7.30 -33.08
CA ILE A 253 -10.57 -7.32 -33.46
C ILE A 253 -10.98 -5.97 -34.06
N LEU A 254 -10.65 -4.86 -33.39
CA LEU A 254 -11.11 -3.52 -33.77
C LEU A 254 -10.57 -3.08 -35.13
N TYR A 255 -9.26 -3.24 -35.35
CA TYR A 255 -8.56 -2.74 -36.52
C TYR A 255 -9.14 -3.24 -37.85
N PRO A 256 -9.37 -4.56 -38.05
CA PRO A 256 -10.00 -5.06 -39.27
C PRO A 256 -11.49 -4.68 -39.37
N MET A 257 -12.25 -4.68 -38.28
CA MET A 257 -13.69 -4.31 -38.30
C MET A 257 -13.91 -2.86 -38.77
N ALA A 258 -13.05 -1.96 -38.30
CA ALA A 258 -13.09 -0.54 -38.64
C ALA A 258 -12.59 -0.22 -40.06
N ARG A 259 -11.97 -1.19 -40.76
CA ARG A 259 -11.31 -1.00 -42.06
C ARG A 259 -10.28 0.14 -42.02
N LEU A 260 -9.44 0.12 -40.98
CA LEU A 260 -8.21 0.92 -40.92
C LEU A 260 -7.21 0.42 -41.97
N HIS A 261 -6.11 1.15 -42.16
CA HIS A 261 -5.18 0.89 -43.25
C HIS A 261 -4.67 -0.58 -43.25
N PRO A 262 -4.89 -1.40 -44.30
CA PRO A 262 -4.76 -2.87 -44.23
C PRO A 262 -3.32 -3.41 -44.16
N THR A 263 -2.32 -2.54 -44.07
CA THR A 263 -0.89 -2.93 -44.13
C THR A 263 -0.43 -3.48 -42.79
N ILE A 264 0.23 -4.64 -42.80
CA ILE A 264 0.72 -5.30 -41.58
C ILE A 264 1.67 -4.42 -40.73
N SER A 265 2.47 -3.57 -41.38
CA SER A 265 3.33 -2.60 -40.70
C SER A 265 2.53 -1.58 -39.89
N ARG A 266 1.40 -1.10 -40.42
CA ARG A 266 0.53 -0.13 -39.72
C ARG A 266 -0.28 -0.79 -38.62
N PHE A 267 -0.73 -2.03 -38.83
CA PHE A 267 -1.33 -2.83 -37.77
C PHE A 267 -0.35 -3.06 -36.61
N GLY A 268 0.90 -3.44 -36.91
CA GLY A 268 1.95 -3.62 -35.90
C GLY A 268 2.25 -2.33 -35.13
N LYS A 269 2.31 -1.18 -35.81
CA LYS A 269 2.47 0.15 -35.18
C LYS A 269 1.29 0.51 -34.29
N PHE A 270 0.05 0.30 -34.75
CA PHE A 270 -1.16 0.50 -33.96
C PHE A 270 -1.09 -0.31 -32.66
N CYS A 271 -0.89 -1.62 -32.78
CA CYS A 271 -0.75 -2.55 -31.66
C CYS A 271 0.39 -2.18 -30.71
N GLY A 272 1.54 -1.76 -31.24
CA GLY A 272 2.67 -1.28 -30.46
C GLY A 272 2.34 -0.04 -29.64
N ILE A 273 1.72 0.98 -30.25
CA ILE A 273 1.34 2.23 -29.58
C ILE A 273 0.38 1.95 -28.43
N VAL A 274 -0.72 1.21 -28.67
CA VAL A 274 -1.70 0.92 -27.61
C VAL A 274 -1.11 0.03 -26.52
N THR A 275 -0.13 -0.82 -26.84
CA THR A 275 0.55 -1.66 -25.85
C THR A 275 1.46 -0.82 -24.95
N VAL A 276 2.29 0.06 -25.52
CA VAL A 276 3.15 0.96 -24.74
C VAL A 276 2.30 1.91 -23.88
N GLU A 277 1.19 2.42 -24.42
CA GLU A 277 0.21 3.20 -23.67
C GLU A 277 -0.34 2.43 -22.46
N SER A 278 -0.75 1.17 -22.67
CA SER A 278 -1.28 0.33 -21.59
C SER A 278 -0.28 0.14 -20.44
N PHE A 279 1.02 0.02 -20.77
CA PHE A 279 2.07 -0.06 -19.75
C PHE A 279 2.26 1.28 -19.03
N ALA A 280 2.23 2.40 -19.75
CA ALA A 280 2.33 3.73 -19.15
C ALA A 280 1.16 4.00 -18.20
N ALA A 281 -0.06 3.62 -18.58
CA ALA A 281 -1.25 3.72 -17.73
C ALA A 281 -1.19 2.77 -16.52
N SER A 282 -0.61 1.57 -16.68
CA SER A 282 -0.35 0.67 -15.55
C SER A 282 0.66 1.26 -14.57
N ALA A 283 1.75 1.86 -15.05
CA ALA A 283 2.76 2.51 -14.20
C ALA A 283 2.17 3.70 -13.41
N MET A 284 1.32 4.49 -14.06
CA MET A 284 0.53 5.53 -13.41
C MET A 284 -0.35 4.94 -12.30
N GLY A 285 -1.04 3.82 -12.55
CA GLY A 285 -1.83 3.11 -11.55
C GLY A 285 -1.02 2.59 -10.37
N LEU A 286 0.21 2.10 -10.59
CA LEU A 286 1.13 1.73 -9.50
C LEU A 286 1.48 2.94 -8.64
N THR A 287 1.71 4.10 -9.25
CA THR A 287 2.03 5.33 -8.53
C THR A 287 0.85 5.77 -7.68
N VAL A 288 -0.35 5.82 -8.25
CA VAL A 288 -1.59 6.15 -7.53
C VAL A 288 -1.78 5.19 -6.35
N GLY A 289 -1.65 3.88 -6.57
CA GLY A 289 -1.78 2.89 -5.51
C GLY A 289 -0.65 2.93 -4.47
N ALA A 290 0.52 3.48 -4.81
CA ALA A 290 1.60 3.75 -3.85
C ALA A 290 1.35 5.00 -3.00
N MET A 291 0.63 6.00 -3.53
CA MET A 291 0.35 7.27 -2.85
C MET A 291 -0.75 7.15 -1.80
N VAL A 292 -1.78 6.35 -2.05
CA VAL A 292 -2.99 6.30 -1.20
C VAL A 292 -2.94 5.17 -0.17
N PRO A 293 -3.65 5.28 0.97
CA PRO A 293 -3.68 4.23 1.99
C PRO A 293 -4.57 3.04 1.63
N THR A 294 -5.70 3.27 0.95
CA THR A 294 -6.74 2.28 0.70
C THR A 294 -6.99 2.04 -0.79
N THR A 295 -7.65 0.93 -1.13
CA THR A 295 -7.97 0.61 -2.53
C THR A 295 -9.06 1.53 -3.07
N GLU A 296 -10.02 1.90 -2.22
CA GLU A 296 -11.14 2.77 -2.53
C GLU A 296 -10.65 4.17 -2.91
N ALA A 297 -9.68 4.71 -2.17
CA ALA A 297 -9.03 5.98 -2.50
C ALA A 297 -8.29 5.90 -3.85
N ALA A 298 -7.67 4.77 -4.17
CA ALA A 298 -6.98 4.56 -5.46
C ALA A 298 -7.98 4.54 -6.63
N LEU A 299 -9.12 3.88 -6.43
CA LEU A 299 -10.21 3.77 -7.40
C LEU A 299 -10.91 5.11 -7.64
N ALA A 300 -10.92 6.02 -6.66
CA ALA A 300 -11.39 7.39 -6.86
C ALA A 300 -10.34 8.23 -7.61
N LEU A 301 -9.09 8.25 -7.14
CA LEU A 301 -8.04 9.14 -7.64
C LEU A 301 -7.58 8.81 -9.07
N GLY A 302 -7.46 7.52 -9.41
CA GLY A 302 -6.98 7.07 -10.71
C GLY A 302 -7.80 7.62 -11.89
N PRO A 303 -9.11 7.30 -11.97
CA PRO A 303 -10.00 7.83 -13.01
C PRO A 303 -10.09 9.35 -13.06
N SER A 304 -10.07 10.03 -11.91
CA SER A 304 -10.06 11.50 -11.85
C SER A 304 -8.84 12.09 -12.55
N LEU A 305 -7.66 11.54 -12.30
CA LEU A 305 -6.43 11.97 -12.97
C LEU A 305 -6.46 11.63 -14.47
N MET A 306 -6.98 10.46 -14.85
CA MET A 306 -7.12 10.10 -16.27
C MET A 306 -8.10 11.02 -17.00
N THR A 307 -9.17 11.48 -16.35
CA THR A 307 -10.15 12.41 -16.94
C THR A 307 -9.48 13.70 -17.44
N VAL A 308 -8.53 14.24 -16.67
CA VAL A 308 -7.72 15.39 -17.11
C VAL A 308 -6.92 15.04 -18.37
N PHE A 309 -6.28 13.87 -18.43
CA PHE A 309 -5.54 13.44 -19.62
C PHE A 309 -6.41 13.18 -20.84
N ILE A 310 -7.66 12.77 -20.64
CA ILE A 310 -8.67 12.60 -21.70
C ILE A 310 -9.04 13.95 -22.32
N VAL A 311 -9.35 14.96 -21.50
CA VAL A 311 -9.72 16.30 -21.97
C VAL A 311 -8.58 16.93 -22.78
N PHE A 312 -7.34 16.79 -22.31
CA PHE A 312 -6.14 17.28 -23.02
C PHE A 312 -5.54 16.24 -23.98
N GLY A 313 -6.34 15.24 -24.40
CA GLY A 313 -5.93 14.12 -25.25
C GLY A 313 -5.70 14.47 -26.72
N GLY A 314 -5.93 15.72 -27.14
CA GLY A 314 -5.71 16.20 -28.50
C GLY A 314 -6.98 16.24 -29.36
N SER A 315 -7.97 15.38 -29.12
CA SER A 315 -9.25 15.44 -29.85
C SER A 315 -10.23 16.49 -29.33
N TYR A 316 -10.26 16.75 -28.01
CA TYR A 316 -11.17 17.74 -27.41
C TYR A 316 -10.57 19.14 -27.36
N VAL A 317 -9.32 19.22 -26.88
CA VAL A 317 -8.53 20.46 -26.84
C VAL A 317 -7.28 20.23 -27.68
N ASN A 318 -7.15 20.99 -28.77
CA ASN A 318 -5.91 21.01 -29.55
C ASN A 318 -4.76 21.60 -28.69
N SER A 319 -3.57 21.02 -28.81
CA SER A 319 -2.36 21.46 -28.07
C SER A 319 -2.04 22.95 -28.27
N ASP A 320 -2.28 23.51 -29.45
CA ASP A 320 -1.91 24.90 -29.76
C ASP A 320 -2.86 25.90 -29.10
N ASN A 321 -4.13 25.51 -28.98
CA ASN A 321 -5.19 26.29 -28.34
C ASN A 321 -5.19 26.15 -26.81
N THR A 322 -4.28 25.34 -26.23
CA THR A 322 -4.22 25.15 -24.79
C THR A 322 -3.70 26.41 -24.11
N PRO A 323 -4.43 26.97 -23.10
CA PRO A 323 -3.98 28.12 -22.33
C PRO A 323 -2.60 27.90 -21.72
N ILE A 324 -1.80 28.97 -21.62
CA ILE A 324 -0.37 28.91 -21.23
C ILE A 324 -0.18 28.11 -19.93
N ILE A 325 -1.05 28.30 -18.93
CA ILE A 325 -0.99 27.61 -17.64
C ILE A 325 -1.17 26.09 -17.73
N PHE A 326 -1.89 25.59 -18.75
CA PHE A 326 -2.21 24.16 -18.92
C PHE A 326 -1.38 23.48 -20.02
N ARG A 327 -0.49 24.20 -20.73
CA ARG A 327 0.32 23.65 -21.83
C ARG A 327 1.22 22.48 -21.43
N TRP A 328 1.50 22.31 -20.15
CA TRP A 328 2.26 21.17 -19.64
C TRP A 328 1.43 19.87 -19.62
N ILE A 329 0.10 19.94 -19.46
CA ILE A 329 -0.78 18.76 -19.35
C ILE A 329 -0.75 17.91 -20.63
N PRO A 330 -0.95 18.48 -21.84
CA PRO A 330 -0.73 17.75 -23.09
C PRO A 330 0.62 17.02 -23.13
N ARG A 331 1.71 17.66 -22.66
CA ARG A 331 3.06 17.09 -22.75
C ARG A 331 3.26 15.86 -21.87
N VAL A 332 2.52 15.74 -20.78
CA VAL A 332 2.58 14.58 -19.86
C VAL A 332 1.43 13.59 -20.04
N SER A 333 0.43 13.92 -20.86
CA SER A 333 -0.74 13.07 -21.12
C SER A 333 -0.37 11.87 -22.00
N LEU A 334 -0.49 10.66 -21.42
CA LEU A 334 -0.30 9.40 -22.15
C LEU A 334 -1.33 9.22 -23.29
N ILE A 335 -2.58 9.67 -23.06
CA ILE A 335 -3.67 9.62 -24.03
C ILE A 335 -3.32 10.46 -25.26
N ARG A 336 -2.78 11.66 -25.04
CA ARG A 336 -2.44 12.56 -26.14
C ARG A 336 -1.35 11.99 -27.04
N TRP A 337 -0.28 11.44 -26.45
CA TRP A 337 0.79 10.84 -27.22
C TRP A 337 0.33 9.57 -27.96
N ALA A 338 -0.55 8.78 -27.35
CA ALA A 338 -1.16 7.63 -28.03
C ALA A 338 -2.02 8.09 -29.22
N PHE A 339 -2.94 9.01 -28.99
CA PHE A 339 -3.83 9.56 -30.01
C PHE A 339 -3.06 10.18 -31.18
N GLN A 340 -2.00 10.95 -30.90
CA GLN A 340 -1.11 11.50 -31.92
C GLN A 340 -0.45 10.39 -32.75
N GLY A 341 0.13 9.37 -32.11
CA GLY A 341 0.80 8.27 -32.80
C GLY A 341 -0.15 7.44 -33.66
N LEU A 342 -1.35 7.18 -33.12
CA LEU A 342 -2.43 6.49 -33.82
C LEU A 342 -2.91 7.30 -35.03
N SER A 343 -3.08 8.61 -34.87
CA SER A 343 -3.51 9.52 -35.94
C SER A 343 -2.47 9.56 -37.06
N ILE A 344 -1.18 9.72 -36.74
CA ILE A 344 -0.11 9.69 -37.75
C ILE A 344 -0.10 8.34 -38.47
N ASN A 345 -0.22 7.22 -37.73
CA ASN A 345 -0.23 5.89 -38.32
C ASN A 345 -1.43 5.64 -39.25
N GLU A 346 -2.56 6.27 -39.00
CA GLU A 346 -3.77 6.11 -39.84
C GLU A 346 -3.81 7.11 -41.00
N PHE A 347 -3.70 8.41 -40.71
CA PHE A 347 -3.92 9.48 -41.68
C PHE A 347 -2.79 9.66 -42.68
N SER A 348 -1.52 9.37 -42.34
CA SER A 348 -0.41 9.57 -43.29
C SER A 348 -0.62 8.75 -44.57
N GLY A 349 -0.63 9.42 -45.72
CA GLY A 349 -0.85 8.82 -47.03
C GLY A 349 -2.31 8.47 -47.37
N LEU A 350 -3.30 8.87 -46.55
CA LEU A 350 -4.71 8.75 -46.91
C LEU A 350 -5.19 9.93 -47.77
N GLN A 351 -6.10 9.64 -48.70
CA GLN A 351 -6.78 10.62 -49.53
C GLN A 351 -8.28 10.52 -49.27
N PHE A 352 -8.95 11.67 -49.19
CA PHE A 352 -10.38 11.78 -48.90
C PHE A 352 -11.14 12.35 -50.08
N GLU A 353 -12.41 11.99 -50.18
CA GLU A 353 -13.32 12.51 -51.21
C GLU A 353 -13.56 14.00 -50.98
N HIS A 354 -13.42 14.80 -52.03
CA HIS A 354 -13.54 16.26 -52.00
C HIS A 354 -14.68 16.67 -52.94
N GLN A 355 -15.70 17.35 -52.41
CA GLN A 355 -16.84 17.85 -53.19
C GLN A 355 -16.91 19.39 -53.20
N LYS A 356 -16.44 20.04 -52.13
CA LYS A 356 -16.41 21.50 -51.97
C LYS A 356 -14.98 21.98 -51.84
N THR A 357 -14.68 23.18 -52.33
CA THR A 357 -13.33 23.78 -52.34
C THR A 357 -12.61 23.80 -50.98
N PHE A 358 -13.35 23.82 -49.87
CA PHE A 358 -12.79 23.84 -48.50
C PHE A 358 -12.65 22.46 -47.84
N ASP A 359 -13.04 21.38 -48.53
CA ASP A 359 -12.97 20.01 -48.02
C ASP A 359 -11.52 19.54 -47.91
N VAL A 360 -11.23 18.75 -46.89
CA VAL A 360 -9.89 18.21 -46.66
C VAL A 360 -9.60 17.13 -47.70
N GLN A 361 -8.47 17.28 -48.40
CA GLN A 361 -8.12 16.37 -49.50
C GLN A 361 -7.20 15.24 -49.03
N SER A 362 -6.26 15.54 -48.13
CA SER A 362 -5.25 14.59 -47.68
C SER A 362 -5.24 14.40 -46.16
N GLY A 363 -4.77 13.24 -45.72
CA GLY A 363 -4.57 12.99 -44.29
C GLY A 363 -3.48 13.86 -43.67
N GLU A 364 -2.52 14.36 -44.45
CA GLU A 364 -1.53 15.34 -43.99
C GLU A 364 -2.20 16.65 -43.55
N GLN A 365 -3.19 17.14 -44.31
CA GLN A 365 -3.99 18.30 -43.91
C GLN A 365 -4.80 18.04 -42.62
N VAL A 366 -5.30 16.81 -42.42
CA VAL A 366 -5.94 16.41 -41.15
C VAL A 366 -4.94 16.50 -40.00
N LEU A 367 -3.72 15.98 -40.19
CA LEU A 367 -2.67 16.01 -39.17
C LEU A 367 -2.22 17.44 -38.83
N GLU A 368 -2.14 18.33 -39.82
CA GLU A 368 -1.87 19.75 -39.59
C GLU A 368 -2.97 20.42 -38.77
N ARG A 369 -4.26 20.15 -39.07
CA ARG A 369 -5.39 20.66 -38.28
C ARG A 369 -5.40 20.17 -36.83
N LEU A 370 -4.84 18.99 -36.57
CA LEU A 370 -4.66 18.44 -35.23
C LEU A 370 -3.35 18.89 -34.55
N SER A 371 -2.58 19.76 -35.19
CA SER A 371 -1.26 20.20 -34.72
C SER A 371 -0.25 19.05 -34.56
N PHE A 372 -0.41 18.02 -35.39
CA PHE A 372 0.48 16.86 -35.48
C PHE A 372 1.36 16.86 -36.73
N GLY A 373 1.28 17.92 -37.55
CA GLY A 373 2.12 18.11 -38.74
C GLY A 373 3.62 17.98 -38.42
N GLY A 374 4.36 17.28 -39.28
CA GLY A 374 5.81 17.06 -39.13
C GLY A 374 6.24 16.11 -38.01
N SER A 375 5.33 15.65 -37.16
CA SER A 375 5.61 14.71 -36.08
C SER A 375 5.76 13.28 -36.58
N ARG A 376 6.59 12.48 -35.90
CA ARG A 376 6.82 11.07 -36.25
C ARG A 376 6.30 10.14 -35.17
N ILE A 377 5.98 8.90 -35.55
CA ILE A 377 5.62 7.83 -34.62
C ILE A 377 6.77 7.54 -33.62
N GLY A 378 8.02 7.77 -34.02
CA GLY A 378 9.17 7.66 -33.10
C GLY A 378 9.10 8.63 -31.91
N ASP A 379 8.60 9.84 -32.14
CA ASP A 379 8.47 10.86 -31.10
C ASP A 379 7.42 10.45 -30.06
N THR A 380 6.31 9.87 -30.52
CA THR A 380 5.21 9.41 -29.65
C THR A 380 5.66 8.22 -28.79
N ILE A 381 6.38 7.25 -29.38
CA ILE A 381 6.92 6.10 -28.63
C ILE A 381 7.94 6.57 -27.60
N THR A 382 8.81 7.52 -27.96
CA THR A 382 9.82 8.08 -27.05
C THR A 382 9.15 8.81 -25.88
N ALA A 383 8.12 9.61 -26.15
CA ALA A 383 7.39 10.32 -25.11
C ALA A 383 6.62 9.39 -24.19
N GLN A 384 5.91 8.38 -24.71
CA GLN A 384 5.23 7.38 -23.88
C GLN A 384 6.23 6.59 -23.03
N SER A 385 7.40 6.24 -23.57
CA SER A 385 8.46 5.56 -22.83
C SER A 385 9.04 6.44 -21.71
N ARG A 386 9.17 7.75 -21.92
CA ARG A 386 9.57 8.70 -20.87
C ARG A 386 8.52 8.80 -19.77
N ILE A 387 7.24 8.87 -20.13
CA ILE A 387 6.12 8.89 -19.16
C ILE A 387 6.08 7.59 -18.34
N LEU A 388 6.24 6.45 -19.00
CA LEU A 388 6.36 5.13 -18.37
C LEU A 388 7.47 5.13 -17.32
N MET A 389 8.69 5.54 -17.71
CA MET A 389 9.86 5.58 -16.83
C MET A 389 9.66 6.55 -15.67
N PHE A 390 9.07 7.72 -15.91
CA PHE A 390 8.72 8.69 -14.87
C PHE A 390 7.80 8.08 -13.81
N TRP A 391 6.70 7.44 -14.21
CA TRP A 391 5.77 6.83 -13.26
C TRP A 391 6.40 5.66 -12.49
N TYR A 392 7.21 4.83 -13.13
CA TYR A 392 7.94 3.77 -12.43
C TYR A 392 8.94 4.33 -11.42
N TYR A 393 9.67 5.37 -11.79
CA TYR A 393 10.61 6.03 -10.89
C TYR A 393 9.90 6.67 -9.69
N THR A 394 8.79 7.38 -9.92
CA THR A 394 7.98 7.95 -8.83
C THR A 394 7.42 6.85 -7.93
N THR A 395 6.93 5.73 -8.50
CA THR A 395 6.50 4.56 -7.71
C THR A 395 7.63 4.04 -6.83
N TYR A 396 8.85 3.90 -7.38
CA TYR A 396 10.02 3.47 -6.63
C TYR A 396 10.33 4.40 -5.45
N LEU A 397 10.37 5.72 -5.70
CA LEU A 397 10.62 6.72 -4.66
C LEU A 397 9.56 6.69 -3.55
N LEU A 398 8.28 6.55 -3.90
CA LEU A 398 7.20 6.47 -2.92
C LEU A 398 7.32 5.21 -2.04
N LEU A 399 7.58 4.05 -2.63
CA LEU A 399 7.77 2.79 -1.90
C LEU A 399 9.07 2.75 -1.09
N GLU A 400 10.05 3.57 -1.46
CA GLU A 400 11.28 3.76 -0.70
C GLU A 400 11.05 4.70 0.50
N LYS A 401 10.34 5.81 0.30
CA LYS A 401 10.02 6.79 1.35
C LYS A 401 9.06 6.22 2.40
N ASN A 402 8.09 5.42 1.98
CA ASN A 402 7.06 4.83 2.84
C ASN A 402 7.48 3.51 3.50
N LYS A 403 8.78 3.27 3.69
CA LYS A 403 9.26 2.08 4.43
C LYS A 403 8.72 2.13 5.87
N PRO A 404 8.07 1.06 6.37
CA PRO A 404 7.63 1.02 7.76
C PRO A 404 8.84 1.17 8.69
N LYS A 405 8.82 2.20 9.54
CA LYS A 405 9.83 2.44 10.57
C LYS A 405 9.37 1.74 11.83
N TYR A 406 10.05 0.67 12.21
CA TYR A 406 9.88 0.05 13.52
C TYR A 406 10.83 0.73 14.51
N GLN A 407 10.39 0.86 15.77
CA GLN A 407 11.26 1.33 16.84
C GLN A 407 12.50 0.43 16.91
N ARG A 408 13.69 1.04 16.92
CA ARG A 408 14.92 0.28 17.11
C ARG A 408 14.99 -0.13 18.57
N LEU A 409 15.26 -1.41 18.82
CA LEU A 409 15.63 -1.86 20.16
C LEU A 409 16.97 -1.23 20.50
N GLU A 410 16.98 -0.35 21.50
CA GLU A 410 18.20 0.16 22.07
C GLU A 410 18.89 -0.97 22.85
N PRO A 411 20.23 -1.03 22.84
CA PRO A 411 20.92 -1.99 23.69
C PRO A 411 20.57 -1.70 25.16
N PRO A 412 20.44 -2.74 26.00
CA PRO A 412 20.28 -2.51 27.43
C PRO A 412 21.46 -1.67 27.95
N PRO A 413 21.22 -0.75 28.90
CA PRO A 413 22.29 0.02 29.53
C PRO A 413 23.34 -0.94 30.09
N ARG A 414 24.63 -0.58 29.97
CA ARG A 414 25.70 -1.45 30.46
C ARG A 414 25.73 -1.33 31.98
N LEU A 415 25.92 -2.46 32.66
CA LEU A 415 25.95 -2.57 34.13
C LEU A 415 26.82 -1.51 34.85
N LYS A 416 27.90 -1.05 34.21
CA LYS A 416 28.78 -0.02 34.77
C LYS A 416 28.15 1.36 34.85
N ASP A 417 27.17 1.64 33.99
CA ASP A 417 26.51 2.95 33.90
C ASP A 417 25.42 3.09 34.99
N ILE A 418 25.08 2.01 35.71
CA ILE A 418 24.06 1.99 36.77
C ILE A 418 24.71 2.13 38.17
N GLU A 419 25.97 1.70 38.33
CA GLU A 419 26.71 1.83 39.60
C GLU A 419 27.28 3.24 39.83
N GLU A 420 27.23 4.13 38.83
CA GLU A 420 27.83 5.48 38.88
C GLU A 420 26.81 6.63 39.04
N GLU A 421 25.51 6.38 39.21
CA GLU A 421 24.59 7.46 39.64
C GLU A 421 24.79 7.72 41.14
N PRO A 422 25.27 8.90 41.56
CA PRO A 422 25.31 9.25 42.98
C PRO A 422 23.87 9.39 43.47
N GLU A 423 23.60 8.87 44.67
CA GLU A 423 22.39 9.22 45.42
C GLU A 423 22.35 10.74 45.63
N GLU A 424 21.72 11.48 44.73
CA GLU A 424 21.27 12.83 45.04
C GLU A 424 20.10 12.68 46.03
N GLU A 425 20.37 12.97 47.30
CA GLU A 425 19.36 13.21 48.32
C GLU A 425 18.32 14.18 47.75
N ALA A 426 17.18 13.65 47.31
CA ALA A 426 16.00 14.43 46.98
C ALA A 426 15.46 15.05 48.29
N LYS A 427 16.03 16.19 48.69
CA LYS A 427 15.45 17.05 49.71
C LYS A 427 14.10 17.52 49.21
N LEU A 428 13.02 16.95 49.76
CA LEU A 428 11.67 17.51 49.65
C LEU A 428 11.72 18.98 50.07
N GLN A 429 11.57 19.88 49.10
CA GLN A 429 11.13 21.23 49.40
C GLN A 429 9.62 21.18 49.66
N PRO A 430 9.12 21.81 50.74
CA PRO A 430 7.69 21.88 50.97
C PRO A 430 7.04 22.69 49.85
N VAL A 431 6.03 22.10 49.22
CA VAL A 431 5.15 22.77 48.26
C VAL A 431 4.56 23.99 48.97
N LYS A 432 4.80 25.19 48.45
CA LYS A 432 4.08 26.40 48.88
C LYS A 432 2.67 26.34 48.29
N ASP A 433 1.67 26.71 49.08
CA ASP A 433 0.23 26.67 48.77
C ASP A 433 -0.22 27.52 47.55
N ASP A 434 0.70 28.10 46.78
CA ASP A 434 0.40 28.96 45.61
C ASP A 434 0.39 28.22 44.25
N ASP A 435 0.70 26.92 44.19
CA ASP A 435 0.71 26.11 42.95
C ASP A 435 -0.51 25.17 42.81
N LEU A 436 -1.70 25.62 43.25
CA LEU A 436 -2.96 24.98 42.86
C LEU A 436 -3.39 25.55 41.49
N PRO A 437 -3.63 24.70 40.46
CA PRO A 437 -4.19 25.20 39.21
C PRO A 437 -5.59 25.77 39.47
N GLU A 438 -5.84 26.98 38.97
CA GLU A 438 -7.13 27.65 39.05
C GLU A 438 -8.29 26.76 38.55
N PRO A 439 -9.48 26.86 39.15
CA PRO A 439 -10.63 26.08 38.71
C PRO A 439 -11.01 26.47 37.28
N ILE A 440 -11.08 25.46 36.41
CA ILE A 440 -11.54 25.57 35.03
C ILE A 440 -12.91 26.26 35.02
N GLN A 441 -12.99 27.44 34.39
CA GLN A 441 -14.25 28.13 34.13
C GLN A 441 -15.22 27.21 33.40
N GLN A 442 -16.45 27.17 33.92
CA GLN A 442 -17.57 26.45 33.33
C GLN A 442 -17.76 26.88 31.87
N VAL A 443 -17.57 25.95 30.94
CA VAL A 443 -18.06 26.09 29.58
C VAL A 443 -19.58 25.94 29.65
N GLU A 444 -20.29 27.02 29.31
CA GLU A 444 -21.74 27.04 29.15
C GLU A 444 -22.19 25.90 28.22
N SER A 445 -23.10 25.08 28.72
CA SER A 445 -23.87 24.11 27.95
C SER A 445 -24.79 24.81 26.95
N PRO A 446 -24.84 24.41 25.66
CA PRO A 446 -25.88 24.85 24.75
C PRO A 446 -27.24 24.24 25.16
N PRO A 447 -28.37 24.89 24.82
CA PRO A 447 -29.67 24.53 25.37
C PRO A 447 -30.14 23.17 24.87
N SER A 448 -30.86 22.51 25.77
CA SER A 448 -31.56 21.23 25.60
C SER A 448 -32.64 21.29 24.52
N ASP A 449 -32.48 20.51 23.46
CA ASP A 449 -33.61 20.02 22.66
C ASP A 449 -34.00 18.63 23.18
N GLU A 450 -35.06 18.60 24.00
CA GLU A 450 -35.82 17.40 24.28
C GLU A 450 -36.58 16.99 23.02
N GLY A 451 -36.28 15.80 22.47
CA GLY A 451 -37.08 15.30 21.35
C GLY A 451 -36.59 14.00 20.73
N ALA A 452 -37.04 12.87 21.30
CA ALA A 452 -37.30 11.60 20.59
C ALA A 452 -36.12 10.84 19.96
N ASN A 453 -35.67 9.75 20.61
CA ASN A 453 -35.98 8.36 20.20
C ASN A 453 -34.94 7.37 20.77
N GLN A 454 -35.46 6.47 21.61
CA GLN A 454 -34.91 5.14 21.85
C GLN A 454 -34.76 4.38 20.52
N LYS A 455 -33.59 3.77 20.26
CA LYS A 455 -33.41 2.33 19.89
C LYS A 455 -32.02 2.03 19.30
N GLU A 456 -31.52 0.84 19.67
CA GLU A 456 -30.48 0.01 19.01
C GLU A 456 -29.03 0.55 19.09
N MET A 457 -28.03 -0.05 19.73
CA MET A 457 -27.66 -1.44 20.05
C MET A 457 -27.62 -2.38 18.83
N LEU A 458 -26.45 -2.47 18.18
CA LEU A 458 -25.86 -3.63 17.47
C LEU A 458 -24.54 -3.14 16.81
N VAL A 459 -23.38 -3.61 17.25
CA VAL A 459 -22.61 -4.73 16.64
C VAL A 459 -22.51 -4.64 15.11
N GLN A 460 -21.35 -4.18 14.62
CA GLN A 460 -20.53 -4.87 13.62
C GLN A 460 -19.12 -4.26 13.53
#